data_AF-A0A1W1D683-F1
#
_entry.id   AF-A0A1W1D683-F1
#
_cell.length_a   1.000
_cell.length_b   1.000
_cell.length_c   1.000
_cell.angle_alpha   90.00
_cell.angle_beta   90.00
_cell.angle_gamma   90.00
#
_symmetry.space_group_name_H-M   'P 1'
#
loop_
_entity.id
_entity.type
_entity.pdbx_description
1 polymer ?
#
loop_
_entity_poly.entity_id
_entity_poly.type
_entity_poly.pdbx_seq_one_letter_code
_entity_poly.pdbx_strand_id
1 'polypeptide(L)'
;MGNVGSRLAAKAELMGIKTLLNDPPRTDTENLPHFVDLDSALSADMVTFHTPLTFDGQHPSYGLLNEGNFHNISEKTILFNAARGGVIKEKIWEKTQTMVNIIDCWENEPNINQNLQENAYWATPHIAGHSVDAKFMGSFMVYEALCDFTGHKQDKSIVNLINPGVLEVKKDNLKDTLNEIYDFKQDTAAIANVDNFEDYRRNYPIRYEWPHYNSQTALPIVNN
;
A
#
# COMPACT_ATOMS: atom_id res chain seq x y z
N MET A 1 -2.94 10.81 -3.50
CA MET A 1 -4.15 10.33 -4.22
C MET A 1 -3.86 9.95 -5.68
N GLY A 2 -2.90 9.05 -5.93
CA GLY A 2 -2.69 8.40 -7.23
C GLY A 2 -3.41 7.05 -7.33
N ASN A 3 -2.91 6.13 -8.17
CA ASN A 3 -3.53 4.82 -8.44
C ASN A 3 -3.85 3.99 -7.18
N VAL A 4 -2.93 3.96 -6.19
CA VAL A 4 -3.14 3.21 -4.95
C VAL A 4 -4.08 3.97 -4.01
N GLY A 5 -3.80 5.25 -3.79
CA GLY A 5 -4.57 6.08 -2.84
C GLY A 5 -6.04 6.24 -3.22
N SER A 6 -6.37 6.38 -4.52
CA SER A 6 -7.77 6.49 -4.97
C SER A 6 -8.55 5.18 -4.76
N ARG A 7 -7.95 4.03 -5.07
CA ARG A 7 -8.55 2.71 -4.81
C ARG A 7 -8.75 2.46 -3.33
N LEU A 8 -7.79 2.86 -2.48
CA LEU A 8 -7.94 2.76 -1.04
C LEU A 8 -9.06 3.66 -0.52
N ALA A 9 -9.13 4.92 -0.98
CA ALA A 9 -10.18 5.84 -0.57
C ALA A 9 -11.58 5.33 -0.94
N ALA A 10 -11.76 4.79 -2.15
CA ALA A 10 -13.02 4.18 -2.56
C ALA A 10 -13.39 2.95 -1.71
N LYS A 11 -12.43 2.10 -1.33
CA LYS A 11 -12.66 0.98 -0.40
C LYS A 11 -13.05 1.45 0.99
N ALA A 12 -12.38 2.50 1.49
CA ALA A 12 -12.67 3.09 2.79
C ALA A 12 -14.10 3.67 2.83
N GLU A 13 -14.52 4.35 1.77
CA GLU A 13 -15.89 4.87 1.63
C GLU A 13 -16.94 3.76 1.67
N LEU A 14 -16.73 2.65 0.94
CA LEU A 14 -17.62 1.48 0.99
C LEU A 14 -17.73 0.86 2.39
N MET A 15 -16.71 1.05 3.23
CA MET A 15 -16.68 0.59 4.62
C MET A 15 -17.19 1.64 5.63
N GLY A 16 -17.65 2.80 5.16
CA GLY A 16 -18.11 3.89 6.02
C GLY A 16 -16.98 4.60 6.77
N ILE A 17 -15.73 4.46 6.32
CA ILE A 17 -14.56 5.11 6.92
C ILE A 17 -14.45 6.52 6.33
N LYS A 18 -14.44 7.52 7.21
CA LYS A 18 -14.17 8.91 6.81
C LYS A 18 -12.73 9.05 6.33
N THR A 19 -12.53 9.62 5.15
CA THR A 19 -11.20 9.85 4.57
C THR A 19 -10.82 11.32 4.59
N LEU A 20 -9.55 11.60 4.87
CA LEU A 20 -8.91 12.91 4.72
C LEU A 20 -7.85 12.80 3.63
N LEU A 21 -8.08 13.46 2.50
CA LEU A 21 -7.28 13.26 1.28
C LEU A 21 -6.26 14.39 1.14
N ASN A 22 -4.97 14.05 1.04
CA ASN A 22 -3.91 15.03 0.77
C ASN A 22 -3.19 14.66 -0.53
N ASP A 23 -3.13 15.60 -1.48
CA ASP A 23 -2.38 15.49 -2.73
C ASP A 23 -2.14 16.89 -3.34
N PRO A 24 -1.16 17.65 -2.82
CA PRO A 24 -0.91 19.01 -3.29
C PRO A 24 -0.68 19.13 -4.81
N PRO A 25 0.06 18.23 -5.49
CA PRO A 25 0.17 18.25 -6.96
C PRO A 25 -1.18 18.21 -7.69
N ARG A 26 -2.13 17.39 -7.22
CA ARG A 26 -3.48 17.34 -7.79
C ARG A 26 -4.31 18.55 -7.39
N THR A 27 -4.24 19.02 -6.15
CA THR A 27 -4.94 20.23 -5.71
C THR A 27 -4.54 21.46 -6.53
N ASP A 28 -3.26 21.57 -6.92
CA ASP A 28 -2.75 22.69 -7.71
C ASP A 28 -3.22 22.66 -9.18
N THR A 29 -3.49 21.46 -9.72
CA THR A 29 -3.79 21.25 -11.15
C THR A 29 -5.25 20.94 -11.43
N GLU A 30 -5.95 20.39 -10.45
CA GLU A 30 -7.32 19.91 -10.55
C GLU A 30 -8.17 20.66 -9.51
N ASN A 31 -9.27 21.28 -9.95
CA ASN A 31 -10.21 21.93 -9.04
C ASN A 31 -11.16 20.90 -8.40
N LEU A 32 -10.58 19.94 -7.67
CA LEU A 32 -11.31 18.85 -7.03
C LEU A 32 -11.76 19.21 -5.62
N PRO A 33 -13.02 18.94 -5.25
CA PRO A 33 -13.45 19.09 -3.87
C PRO A 33 -12.79 18.01 -2.98
N HIS A 34 -12.73 18.29 -1.68
CA HIS A 34 -12.41 17.32 -0.61
C HIS A 34 -10.92 16.97 -0.38
N PHE A 35 -9.98 17.78 -0.85
CA PHE A 35 -8.59 17.73 -0.38
C PHE A 35 -8.38 18.59 0.86
N VAL A 36 -7.53 18.12 1.78
CA VAL A 36 -7.09 18.84 2.98
C VAL A 36 -5.58 19.07 2.93
N ASP A 37 -5.09 20.03 3.72
CA ASP A 37 -3.65 20.24 3.91
C ASP A 37 -3.00 19.05 4.63
N LEU A 38 -1.67 19.01 4.63
CA LEU A 38 -0.91 17.89 5.17
C LEU A 38 -1.14 17.72 6.67
N ASP A 39 -1.14 18.80 7.45
CA ASP A 39 -1.30 18.73 8.90
C ASP A 39 -2.68 18.18 9.28
N SER A 40 -3.72 18.62 8.56
CA SER A 40 -5.08 18.07 8.68
C SER A 40 -5.16 16.57 8.35
N ALA A 41 -4.42 16.10 7.34
CA ALA A 41 -4.37 14.67 7.02
C ALA A 41 -3.58 13.85 8.07
N LEU A 42 -2.49 14.41 8.58
CA LEU A 42 -1.65 13.78 9.61
C LEU A 42 -2.37 13.65 10.96
N SER A 43 -3.37 14.48 11.25
CA SER A 43 -4.15 14.40 12.49
C SER A 43 -5.18 13.26 12.53
N ALA A 44 -5.21 12.37 11.53
CA ALA A 44 -6.15 11.26 11.46
C ALA A 44 -5.82 10.14 12.47
N ASP A 45 -6.82 9.32 12.81
CA ASP A 45 -6.63 8.11 13.63
C ASP A 45 -5.80 7.05 12.87
N MET A 46 -5.84 7.07 11.54
CA MET A 46 -5.07 6.19 10.65
C MET A 46 -4.42 7.04 9.57
N VAL A 47 -3.09 6.99 9.47
CA VAL A 47 -2.30 7.79 8.51
C VAL A 47 -1.52 6.84 7.60
N THR A 48 -1.75 6.95 6.29
CA THR A 48 -1.07 6.13 5.28
C THR A 48 -0.51 6.97 4.15
N PHE A 49 0.68 6.61 3.68
CA PHE A 49 1.36 7.28 2.57
C PHE A 49 1.26 6.45 1.30
N HIS A 50 0.94 7.13 0.19
CA HIS A 50 0.91 6.56 -1.17
C HIS A 50 1.49 7.56 -2.18
N THR A 51 2.62 8.17 -1.81
CA THR A 51 3.36 9.12 -2.66
C THR A 51 4.50 8.41 -3.38
N PRO A 52 4.97 8.92 -4.54
CA PRO A 52 6.31 8.59 -5.01
C PRO A 52 7.36 9.06 -3.99
N LEU A 53 8.64 8.72 -4.21
CA LEU A 53 9.77 9.33 -3.50
C LEU A 53 10.44 10.37 -4.41
N THR A 54 10.29 11.65 -4.06
CA THR A 54 10.87 12.79 -4.79
C THR A 54 11.67 13.66 -3.83
N PHE A 55 12.82 14.16 -4.31
CA PHE A 55 13.75 14.96 -3.50
C PHE A 55 13.67 16.46 -3.82
N ASP A 56 13.17 16.79 -5.01
CA ASP A 56 13.07 18.12 -5.56
C ASP A 56 11.66 18.38 -6.11
N GLY A 57 11.49 19.56 -6.70
CA GLY A 57 10.21 20.05 -7.18
C GLY A 57 9.42 20.82 -6.12
N GLN A 58 8.18 21.18 -6.47
CA GLN A 58 7.32 22.01 -5.63
C GLN A 58 6.82 21.26 -4.38
N HIS A 59 6.60 19.95 -4.50
CA HIS A 59 6.05 19.08 -3.46
C HIS A 59 6.94 17.84 -3.27
N PRO A 60 8.17 17.97 -2.76
CA PRO A 60 9.05 16.83 -2.51
C PRO A 60 8.49 15.96 -1.39
N SER A 61 8.61 14.64 -1.53
CA SER A 61 8.09 13.67 -0.56
C SER A 61 9.16 12.99 0.29
N TYR A 62 10.44 13.24 0.02
CA TYR A 62 11.53 12.81 0.90
C TYR A 62 11.43 13.51 2.26
N GLY A 63 11.23 12.73 3.32
CA GLY A 63 10.94 13.24 4.65
C GLY A 63 9.62 14.01 4.71
N LEU A 64 8.60 13.58 3.98
CA LEU A 64 7.26 14.19 4.03
C LEU A 64 6.71 14.21 5.48
N LEU A 65 6.95 13.15 6.24
CA LEU A 65 6.77 13.11 7.69
C LEU A 65 8.14 13.19 8.37
N ASN A 66 8.40 14.31 9.05
CA ASN A 66 9.70 14.69 9.62
C ASN A 66 9.55 15.40 10.98
N GLU A 67 10.67 15.84 11.54
CA GLU A 67 10.76 16.53 12.84
C GLU A 67 9.78 17.71 12.98
N GLY A 68 9.48 18.40 11.89
CA GLY A 68 8.62 19.58 11.87
C GLY A 68 7.14 19.28 12.00
N ASN A 69 6.67 18.10 11.59
CA ASN A 69 5.24 17.75 11.55
C ASN A 69 4.88 16.43 12.25
N PHE A 70 5.86 15.72 12.82
CA PHE A 70 5.61 14.52 13.63
C PHE A 70 4.72 14.78 14.86
N HIS A 71 4.65 16.02 15.34
CA HIS A 71 3.76 16.42 16.44
C HIS A 71 2.26 16.25 16.12
N ASN A 72 1.90 16.10 14.84
CA ASN A 72 0.54 15.80 14.41
C ASN A 72 0.17 14.32 14.58
N ILE A 73 1.17 13.43 14.73
CA ILE A 73 0.96 12.01 14.99
C ILE A 73 0.73 11.81 16.50
N SER A 74 -0.38 11.20 16.87
CA SER A 74 -0.72 10.93 18.26
C SER A 74 -0.33 9.52 18.69
N GLU A 75 -0.24 9.28 20.00
CA GLU A 75 -0.09 7.93 20.58
C GLU A 75 -1.26 6.98 20.23
N LYS A 76 -2.37 7.51 19.71
CA LYS A 76 -3.53 6.73 19.26
C LYS A 76 -3.56 6.50 17.74
N THR A 77 -2.60 7.07 17.01
CA THR A 77 -2.56 6.98 15.55
C THR A 77 -1.99 5.62 15.12
N ILE A 78 -2.64 4.99 14.14
CA ILE A 78 -2.08 3.87 13.39
C ILE A 78 -1.33 4.44 12.19
N LEU A 79 -0.02 4.19 12.11
CA LEU A 79 0.84 4.77 11.08
C LEU A 79 1.31 3.70 10.10
N PHE A 80 1.05 3.94 8.81
CA PHE A 80 1.35 3.02 7.71
C PHE A 80 2.38 3.62 6.76
N ASN A 81 3.39 2.84 6.36
CA ASN A 81 4.21 3.14 5.18
C ASN A 81 4.34 1.94 4.25
N ALA A 82 3.55 1.94 3.17
CA ALA A 82 3.69 1.03 2.04
C ALA A 82 3.90 1.79 0.72
N ALA A 83 4.44 3.01 0.79
CA ALA A 83 4.79 3.81 -0.37
C ALA A 83 6.23 3.56 -0.80
N ARG A 84 7.17 4.16 -0.07
CA ARG A 84 8.61 4.10 -0.31
C ARG A 84 9.36 4.37 1.00
N GLY A 85 10.57 3.83 1.11
CA GLY A 85 11.52 4.27 2.11
C GLY A 85 11.80 5.76 2.01
N GLY A 86 12.07 6.41 3.13
CA GLY A 86 12.43 7.83 3.17
C GLY A 86 11.28 8.82 3.01
N VAL A 87 10.04 8.36 2.83
CA VAL A 87 8.85 9.23 2.95
C VAL A 87 8.64 9.68 4.40
N ILE A 88 8.89 8.78 5.35
CA ILE A 88 8.86 9.06 6.80
C ILE A 88 10.30 9.00 7.31
N LYS A 89 10.73 10.00 8.10
CA LYS A 89 12.03 9.99 8.79
C LYS A 89 12.09 8.92 9.86
N GLU A 90 12.76 7.81 9.57
CA GLU A 90 12.77 6.62 10.45
C GLU A 90 13.35 6.90 11.85
N LYS A 91 14.38 7.77 11.95
CA LYS A 91 15.00 8.16 13.23
C LYS A 91 14.07 8.88 14.20
N ILE A 92 13.03 9.52 13.68
CA ILE A 92 12.01 10.19 14.49
C ILE A 92 10.87 9.22 14.77
N TRP A 93 10.50 8.44 13.75
CA TRP A 93 9.47 7.42 13.87
C TRP A 93 9.78 6.40 14.96
N GLU A 94 11.03 5.91 15.03
CA GLU A 94 11.45 4.89 16.02
C GLU A 94 11.33 5.38 17.49
N LYS A 95 11.24 6.69 17.71
CA LYS A 95 11.14 7.32 19.03
C LYS A 95 9.75 7.88 19.30
N THR A 96 8.87 7.88 18.30
CA THR A 96 7.54 8.44 18.40
C THR A 96 6.56 7.35 18.82
N GLN A 97 5.83 7.58 19.89
CA GLN A 97 4.78 6.68 20.32
C GLN A 97 3.58 6.78 19.37
N THR A 98 3.13 5.63 18.87
CA THR A 98 1.94 5.44 18.04
C THR A 98 1.09 4.32 18.63
N MET A 99 -0.15 4.16 18.17
CA MET A 99 -0.96 3.00 18.57
C MET A 99 -0.32 1.72 18.05
N VAL A 100 -0.07 1.67 16.73
CA VAL A 100 0.71 0.62 16.07
C VAL A 100 1.35 1.17 14.79
N ASN A 101 2.47 0.56 14.39
CA ASN A 101 3.16 0.85 13.12
C ASN A 101 3.02 -0.34 12.15
N ILE A 102 2.71 -0.04 10.89
CA ILE A 102 2.63 -1.01 9.80
C ILE A 102 3.57 -0.56 8.69
N ILE A 103 4.64 -1.31 8.47
CA ILE A 103 5.78 -0.87 7.66
C ILE A 103 6.07 -1.92 6.59
N ASP A 104 6.00 -1.52 5.33
CA ASP A 104 6.40 -2.36 4.19
C ASP A 104 7.63 -1.78 3.47
N CYS A 105 7.84 -0.46 3.49
CA CYS A 105 8.98 0.17 2.83
C CYS A 105 9.92 0.87 3.82
N TRP A 106 11.22 0.74 3.57
CA TRP A 106 12.28 1.13 4.51
C TRP A 106 13.32 2.06 3.86
N GLU A 107 13.87 3.01 4.60
CA GLU A 107 14.83 4.02 4.11
C GLU A 107 16.06 3.42 3.43
N ASN A 108 16.55 2.29 3.95
CA ASN A 108 17.84 1.71 3.56
C ASN A 108 17.73 0.22 3.18
N GLU A 109 16.71 -0.15 2.40
CA GLU A 109 16.53 -1.54 1.93
C GLU A 109 17.79 -2.09 1.22
N PRO A 110 18.21 -3.34 1.49
CA PRO A 110 17.61 -4.32 2.40
C PRO A 110 18.05 -4.19 3.88
N ASN A 111 18.93 -3.24 4.18
CA ASN A 111 19.46 -2.99 5.53
C ASN A 111 18.48 -2.12 6.35
N ILE A 112 17.35 -2.71 6.72
CA ILE A 112 16.23 -2.02 7.39
C ILE A 112 16.57 -1.59 8.83
N ASN A 113 15.85 -0.59 9.34
CA ASN A 113 15.96 -0.19 10.74
C ASN A 113 15.34 -1.27 11.66
N GLN A 114 16.20 -2.02 12.34
CA GLN A 114 15.79 -3.11 13.23
C GLN A 114 14.98 -2.64 14.43
N ASN A 115 15.24 -1.45 14.99
CA ASN A 115 14.44 -0.91 16.08
C ASN A 115 12.99 -0.68 15.64
N LEU A 116 12.78 -0.12 14.45
CA LEU A 116 11.44 0.03 13.90
C LEU A 116 10.79 -1.31 13.60
N GLN A 117 11.56 -2.24 13.03
CA GLN A 117 11.08 -3.57 12.72
C GLN A 117 10.59 -4.33 13.96
N GLU A 118 11.37 -4.34 15.04
CA GLU A 118 11.03 -5.04 16.28
C GLU A 118 9.80 -4.46 16.98
N ASN A 119 9.56 -3.15 16.82
CA ASN A 119 8.45 -2.44 17.45
C ASN A 119 7.21 -2.30 16.54
N ALA A 120 7.31 -2.66 15.26
CA ALA A 120 6.20 -2.61 14.33
C ALA A 120 5.20 -3.76 14.62
N TYR A 121 3.91 -3.47 14.44
CA TYR A 121 2.88 -4.49 14.53
C TYR A 121 2.95 -5.43 13.33
N TRP A 122 3.16 -4.86 12.14
CA TRP A 122 3.53 -5.58 10.93
C TRP A 122 4.72 -4.90 10.26
N ALA A 123 5.71 -5.71 9.91
CA ALA A 123 6.92 -5.29 9.23
C ALA A 123 7.15 -6.26 8.05
N THR A 124 7.15 -5.79 6.82
CA THR A 124 7.24 -6.65 5.63
C THR A 124 8.32 -6.17 4.65
N PRO A 125 8.88 -7.04 3.80
CA PRO A 125 10.02 -6.69 2.94
C PRO A 125 9.60 -6.06 1.61
N HIS A 126 8.84 -4.97 1.64
CA HIS A 126 8.44 -4.24 0.43
C HIS A 126 7.73 -5.15 -0.59
N ILE A 127 6.66 -5.79 -0.11
CA ILE A 127 5.87 -6.81 -0.83
C ILE A 127 4.37 -6.45 -0.91
N ALA A 128 3.93 -5.27 -0.46
CA ALA A 128 2.51 -4.93 -0.44
C ALA A 128 1.83 -5.10 -1.82
N GLY A 129 2.57 -4.81 -2.90
CA GLY A 129 2.15 -4.98 -4.29
C GLY A 129 2.54 -6.30 -4.98
N HIS A 130 3.02 -7.32 -4.25
CA HIS A 130 3.53 -8.57 -4.84
C HIS A 130 2.46 -9.63 -5.17
N SER A 131 1.23 -9.23 -5.54
CA SER A 131 0.24 -10.17 -6.07
C SER A 131 0.65 -10.68 -7.47
N VAL A 132 0.17 -11.87 -7.84
CA VAL A 132 0.29 -12.39 -9.21
C VAL A 132 -0.40 -11.44 -10.19
N ASP A 133 -1.56 -10.94 -9.80
CA ASP A 133 -2.35 -9.93 -10.51
C ASP A 133 -1.55 -8.68 -10.85
N ALA A 134 -0.88 -8.06 -9.86
CA ALA A 134 -0.13 -6.83 -10.06
C ALA A 134 1.10 -7.04 -10.96
N LYS A 135 1.82 -8.16 -10.76
CA LYS A 135 2.98 -8.51 -11.61
C LYS A 135 2.55 -8.71 -13.07
N PHE A 136 1.44 -9.39 -13.29
CA PHE A 136 0.86 -9.58 -14.62
C PHE A 136 0.39 -8.25 -15.22
N MET A 137 -0.40 -7.48 -14.47
CA MET A 137 -0.98 -6.22 -14.93
C MET A 137 0.08 -5.21 -15.36
N GLY A 138 1.21 -5.13 -14.63
CA GLY A 138 2.34 -4.29 -15.04
C GLY A 138 2.87 -4.64 -16.42
N SER A 139 3.02 -5.94 -16.73
CA SER A 139 3.44 -6.40 -18.07
C SER A 139 2.35 -6.19 -19.12
N PHE A 140 1.09 -6.39 -18.74
CA PHE A 140 -0.07 -6.21 -19.61
C PHE A 140 -0.20 -4.74 -20.06
N MET A 141 -0.02 -3.77 -19.16
CA MET A 141 -0.04 -2.34 -19.50
C MET A 141 1.07 -1.96 -20.50
N VAL A 142 2.26 -2.57 -20.39
CA VAL A 142 3.35 -2.37 -21.37
C VAL A 142 2.98 -2.99 -22.72
N TYR A 143 2.36 -4.17 -22.72
CA TYR A 143 1.83 -4.81 -23.93
C TYR A 143 0.79 -3.93 -24.62
N GLU A 144 -0.18 -3.39 -23.88
CA GLU A 144 -1.20 -2.49 -24.43
C GLU A 144 -0.56 -1.24 -25.06
N ALA A 145 0.35 -0.59 -24.35
CA ALA A 145 1.07 0.58 -24.85
C ALA A 145 1.89 0.27 -26.12
N LEU A 146 2.50 -0.93 -26.20
CA LEU A 146 3.25 -1.36 -27.38
C LEU A 146 2.33 -1.64 -28.57
N CYS A 147 1.18 -2.28 -28.35
CA CYS A 147 0.17 -2.49 -29.38
C CYS A 147 -0.29 -1.15 -29.96
N ASP A 148 -0.61 -0.18 -29.09
CA ASP A 148 -1.06 1.14 -29.49
C ASP A 148 0.04 1.90 -30.26
N PHE A 149 1.28 1.86 -29.78
CA PHE A 149 2.42 2.50 -30.43
C PHE A 149 2.72 1.91 -31.82
N THR A 150 2.54 0.60 -32.00
CA THR A 150 2.86 -0.11 -33.25
C THR A 150 1.64 -0.30 -34.17
N GLY A 151 0.45 0.15 -33.76
CA GLY A 151 -0.79 -0.01 -34.53
C GLY A 151 -1.33 -1.44 -34.60
N HIS A 152 -0.95 -2.32 -33.67
CA HIS A 152 -1.48 -3.69 -33.59
C HIS A 152 -2.73 -3.76 -32.73
N LYS A 153 -3.66 -4.66 -33.09
CA LYS A 153 -4.82 -4.95 -32.23
C LYS A 153 -4.39 -5.78 -31.03
N GLN A 154 -4.90 -5.40 -29.87
CA GLN A 154 -4.73 -6.15 -28.63
C GLN A 154 -5.49 -7.50 -28.69
N ASP A 155 -4.88 -8.56 -28.19
CA ASP A 155 -5.52 -9.86 -27.99
C ASP A 155 -6.24 -9.87 -26.64
N LYS A 156 -7.58 -9.83 -26.70
CA LYS A 156 -8.44 -9.81 -25.52
C LYS A 156 -8.37 -11.07 -24.68
N SER A 157 -7.79 -12.16 -25.17
CA SER A 157 -7.62 -13.38 -24.38
C SER A 157 -6.52 -13.24 -23.32
N ILE A 158 -5.55 -12.35 -23.55
CA ILE A 158 -4.38 -12.17 -22.68
C ILE A 158 -4.80 -11.73 -21.27
N VAL A 159 -5.81 -10.86 -21.14
CA VAL A 159 -6.28 -10.38 -19.83
C VAL A 159 -6.73 -11.51 -18.89
N ASN A 160 -7.14 -12.66 -19.45
CA ASN A 160 -7.62 -13.81 -18.68
C ASN A 160 -6.53 -14.86 -18.38
N LEU A 161 -5.25 -14.56 -18.63
CA LEU A 161 -4.15 -15.48 -18.34
C LEU A 161 -3.95 -15.71 -16.84
N ILE A 162 -4.34 -14.75 -16.00
CA ILE A 162 -4.41 -14.94 -14.54
C ILE A 162 -5.80 -15.42 -14.17
N ASN A 163 -5.95 -16.74 -14.09
CA ASN A 163 -7.19 -17.39 -13.69
C ASN A 163 -6.86 -18.57 -12.77
N PRO A 164 -6.78 -18.36 -11.44
CA PRO A 164 -6.63 -19.46 -10.47
C PRO A 164 -7.89 -20.33 -10.35
N GLY A 165 -8.95 -20.06 -11.12
CA GLY A 165 -10.29 -20.56 -10.86
C GLY A 165 -10.96 -19.76 -9.74
N VAL A 166 -12.04 -20.31 -9.19
CA VAL A 166 -12.74 -19.70 -8.05
C VAL A 166 -12.15 -20.24 -6.75
N LEU A 167 -11.57 -19.35 -5.95
CA LEU A 167 -11.04 -19.68 -4.62
C LEU A 167 -12.16 -19.49 -3.60
N GLU A 168 -12.46 -20.52 -2.79
CA GLU A 168 -13.51 -20.43 -1.77
C GLU A 168 -12.96 -19.88 -0.45
N VAL A 169 -13.69 -18.95 0.19
CA VAL A 169 -13.41 -18.47 1.55
C VAL A 169 -14.64 -18.64 2.41
N LYS A 170 -14.52 -19.41 3.49
CA LYS A 170 -15.66 -19.84 4.34
C LYS A 170 -15.64 -19.11 5.68
N LYS A 171 -15.73 -17.78 5.62
CA LYS A 171 -15.82 -16.89 6.79
C LYS A 171 -17.08 -16.04 6.75
N ASP A 172 -17.63 -15.82 7.93
CA ASP A 172 -18.91 -15.16 8.16
C ASP A 172 -18.79 -13.66 8.47
N ASN A 173 -17.56 -13.14 8.52
CA ASN A 173 -17.29 -11.72 8.76
C ASN A 173 -16.10 -11.23 7.92
N LEU A 174 -16.10 -9.94 7.60
CA LEU A 174 -15.14 -9.34 6.67
C LEU A 174 -13.70 -9.47 7.16
N LYS A 175 -13.45 -9.26 8.45
CA LYS A 175 -12.10 -9.33 9.03
C LYS A 175 -11.50 -10.71 8.81
N ASP A 176 -12.22 -11.78 9.15
CA ASP A 176 -11.70 -13.13 9.01
C ASP A 176 -11.63 -13.56 7.54
N THR A 177 -12.57 -13.11 6.70
CA THR A 177 -12.49 -13.31 5.24
C THR A 177 -11.20 -12.71 4.67
N LEU A 178 -10.88 -11.45 5.01
CA LEU A 178 -9.68 -10.78 4.52
C LEU A 178 -8.39 -11.45 5.03
N ASN A 179 -8.36 -11.88 6.30
CA ASN A 179 -7.22 -12.61 6.87
C ASN A 179 -7.03 -14.00 6.25
N GLU A 180 -8.09 -14.67 5.81
CA GLU A 180 -7.96 -15.94 5.09
C GLU A 180 -7.45 -15.74 3.65
N ILE A 181 -7.87 -14.66 2.99
CA ILE A 181 -7.36 -14.30 1.67
C ILE A 181 -5.86 -13.96 1.75
N TYR A 182 -5.46 -13.18 2.74
CA TYR A 182 -4.08 -12.75 2.91
C TYR A 182 -3.76 -12.40 4.36
N ASP A 183 -2.94 -13.25 5.01
CA ASP A 183 -2.43 -13.03 6.36
C ASP A 183 -1.00 -12.46 6.34
N PHE A 184 -0.83 -11.24 6.85
CA PHE A 184 0.46 -10.55 6.95
C PHE A 184 1.44 -11.20 7.95
N LYS A 185 0.99 -12.16 8.77
CA LYS A 185 1.85 -12.81 9.78
C LYS A 185 3.04 -13.54 9.18
N GLN A 186 2.85 -14.23 8.06
CA GLN A 186 3.95 -14.97 7.42
C GLN A 186 5.00 -14.00 6.86
N ASP A 187 4.53 -12.93 6.20
CA ASP A 187 5.40 -11.90 5.64
C ASP A 187 6.19 -11.17 6.75
N THR A 188 5.57 -10.97 7.91
CA THR A 188 6.23 -10.40 9.10
C THR A 188 7.25 -11.36 9.70
N ALA A 189 6.88 -12.63 9.89
CA ALA A 189 7.77 -13.65 10.41
C ALA A 189 8.98 -13.89 9.48
N ALA A 190 8.79 -13.74 8.16
CA ALA A 190 9.84 -13.97 7.18
C ALA A 190 11.04 -13.03 7.37
N ILE A 191 10.81 -11.78 7.78
CA ILE A 191 11.89 -10.80 7.91
C ILE A 191 12.41 -10.64 9.33
N ALA A 192 11.86 -11.38 10.31
CA ALA A 192 12.42 -11.44 11.66
C ALA A 192 13.93 -11.75 11.64
N ASN A 193 14.38 -12.50 10.63
CA ASN A 193 15.77 -12.48 10.18
C ASN A 193 15.93 -11.54 8.97
N VAL A 194 16.60 -10.40 9.14
CA VAL A 194 16.80 -9.39 8.08
C VAL A 194 17.58 -9.92 6.88
N ASP A 195 18.42 -10.96 7.05
CA ASP A 195 19.15 -11.58 5.93
C ASP A 195 18.20 -12.21 4.90
N ASN A 196 16.95 -12.51 5.32
CA ASN A 196 15.92 -13.09 4.46
C ASN A 196 15.17 -12.05 3.62
N PHE A 197 15.46 -10.75 3.77
CA PHE A 197 14.70 -9.67 3.13
C PHE A 197 14.62 -9.84 1.61
N GLU A 198 15.75 -9.99 0.94
CA GLU A 198 15.80 -10.13 -0.53
C GLU A 198 15.36 -11.51 -1.02
N ASP A 199 15.72 -12.57 -0.29
CA ASP A 199 15.34 -13.93 -0.67
C ASP A 199 13.83 -14.12 -0.63
N TYR A 200 13.19 -13.64 0.44
CA TYR A 200 11.74 -13.71 0.57
C TYR A 200 10.99 -12.92 -0.51
N ARG A 201 11.50 -11.75 -0.93
CA ARG A 201 10.91 -10.98 -2.04
C ARG A 201 10.97 -11.74 -3.37
N ARG A 202 12.10 -12.39 -3.64
CA ARG A 202 12.33 -13.16 -4.88
C ARG A 202 11.50 -14.43 -4.91
N ASN A 203 11.36 -15.09 -3.77
CA ASN A 203 10.64 -16.34 -3.61
C ASN A 203 9.25 -16.13 -2.97
N TYR A 204 8.67 -14.94 -3.12
CA TYR A 204 7.42 -14.57 -2.46
C TYR A 204 6.29 -15.53 -2.85
N PRO A 205 5.52 -16.06 -1.88
CA PRO A 205 4.43 -17.00 -2.14
C PRO A 205 3.40 -16.46 -3.14
N ILE A 206 2.69 -17.38 -3.79
CA ILE A 206 1.58 -17.03 -4.67
C ILE A 206 0.49 -16.36 -3.84
N ARG A 207 0.15 -15.13 -4.24
CA ARG A 207 -0.93 -14.32 -3.65
C ARG A 207 -1.81 -13.78 -4.78
N TYR A 208 -3.11 -13.99 -4.67
CA TYR A 208 -4.11 -13.47 -5.60
C TYR A 208 -4.90 -12.32 -4.97
N GLU A 209 -5.48 -11.46 -5.81
CA GLU A 209 -6.34 -10.36 -5.35
C GLU A 209 -7.80 -10.79 -5.13
N TRP A 210 -8.56 -9.94 -4.43
CA TRP A 210 -9.94 -10.20 -3.99
C TRP A 210 -10.91 -10.70 -5.08
N PRO A 211 -10.85 -10.24 -6.35
CA PRO A 211 -11.77 -10.71 -7.39
C PRO A 211 -11.75 -12.21 -7.67
N HIS A 212 -10.68 -12.92 -7.26
CA HIS A 212 -10.56 -14.38 -7.45
C HIS A 212 -11.27 -15.21 -6.36
N TYR A 213 -11.74 -14.56 -5.29
CA TYR A 213 -12.29 -15.24 -4.13
C TYR A 213 -13.82 -15.14 -4.07
N ASN A 214 -14.48 -16.29 -3.96
CA ASN A 214 -15.90 -16.40 -3.65
C ASN A 214 -16.07 -16.53 -2.13
N SER A 215 -16.54 -15.44 -1.49
CA SER A 215 -16.77 -15.35 -0.05
C SER A 215 -18.24 -15.16 0.27
N GLN A 216 -18.68 -15.70 1.41
CA GLN A 216 -20.05 -15.47 1.92
C GLN A 216 -20.26 -14.00 2.34
N THR A 217 -19.20 -13.38 2.87
CA THR A 217 -19.19 -11.94 3.18
C THR A 217 -18.82 -11.16 1.93
N ALA A 218 -19.57 -10.09 1.62
CA ALA A 218 -19.26 -9.21 0.51
C ALA A 218 -17.91 -8.49 0.71
N LEU A 219 -17.02 -8.60 -0.28
CA LEU A 219 -15.74 -7.88 -0.29
C LEU A 219 -15.93 -6.45 -0.85
N PRO A 220 -15.28 -5.43 -0.29
CA PRO A 220 -15.33 -4.06 -0.81
C PRO A 220 -14.48 -3.94 -2.09
N ILE A 221 -14.94 -4.55 -3.17
CA ILE A 221 -14.31 -4.50 -4.49
C ILE A 221 -14.81 -3.23 -5.19
N VAL A 222 -13.86 -2.42 -5.65
CA VAL A 222 -14.13 -1.25 -6.48
C VAL A 222 -13.97 -1.73 -7.91
N ASN A 223 -15.03 -1.68 -8.71
CA ASN A 223 -14.91 -1.97 -10.14
C ASN A 223 -14.10 -0.84 -10.78
N ASN A 224 -13.03 -1.19 -11.51
CA ASN A 224 -12.25 -0.24 -12.30
C ASN A 224 -13.10 0.31 -13.47
#